data_AF-A0A7X9IKV4-F1
#
_entry.id   AF-A0A7X9IKV4-F1
#
_cell.length_a   1.000
_cell.length_b   1.000
_cell.length_c   1.000
_cell.angle_alpha   90.00
_cell.angle_beta   90.00
_cell.angle_gamma   90.00
#
_symmetry.space_group_name_H-M   'P 1'
#
loop_
_entity.id
_entity.type
_entity.pdbx_description
1 polymer ?
#
loop_
_entity_poly.entity_id
_entity_poly.type
_entity_poly.pdbx_seq_one_letter_code
_entity_poly.pdbx_strand_id
1 'polypeptide(L)'
;IRSLISGSQGPLEAKWRYVFECMFRDLGFDNDSNEVWKQAPFQGRFFNAQQLVANLIDYMDKDSESYNEQNFEKGVEGEIKEQDGDIFKNNIIQQIDEIGTIPGFTASRTRKLLPYVTTYGEKKTVNLNLASRRILKCLSPEILPNEVDKIIEYRESEDGPFKVDTYSSLIRGQMVADSTWNDISSIVSVGPSSSASAYFSILSKVDYGTATYFMRAVVYRWSSGDLPEIASVEIF
;
A
#
# COMPACT_ATOMS: atom_id res chain seq x y z
N ILE A 1 -4.26 -4.29 -3.91
CA ILE A 1 -4.06 -3.56 -2.64
C ILE A 1 -2.97 -4.30 -1.87
N ARG A 2 -1.91 -3.66 -1.35
CA ARG A 2 -0.76 -4.33 -0.68
C ARG A 2 -0.60 -3.94 0.80
N SER A 3 -0.07 -4.88 1.61
CA SER A 3 0.49 -4.70 2.96
C SER A 3 1.63 -3.64 3.02
N LEU A 4 1.80 -2.99 4.17
CA LEU A 4 2.72 -1.86 4.37
C LEU A 4 4.20 -2.34 4.49
N ILE A 5 5.17 -1.42 4.35
CA ILE A 5 6.63 -1.71 4.33
C ILE A 5 7.07 -2.42 5.64
N SER A 6 8.06 -3.31 5.63
CA SER A 6 8.71 -3.73 6.89
C SER A 6 9.99 -2.93 7.11
N GLY A 7 10.33 -2.63 8.36
CA GLY A 7 11.55 -1.90 8.75
C GLY A 7 12.90 -2.55 8.42
N SER A 8 12.98 -3.54 7.52
CA SER A 8 14.25 -4.13 7.09
C SER A 8 14.93 -3.26 6.04
N GLN A 9 16.25 -3.09 6.14
CA GLN A 9 17.02 -2.42 5.09
C GLN A 9 17.36 -3.42 3.98
N GLY A 10 16.99 -3.11 2.73
CA GLY A 10 17.30 -3.95 1.58
C GLY A 10 16.84 -3.36 0.24
N PRO A 11 17.30 -3.94 -0.89
CA PRO A 11 16.91 -3.49 -2.23
C PRO A 11 15.41 -3.60 -2.49
N LEU A 12 14.73 -4.57 -1.87
CA LEU A 12 13.28 -4.74 -2.01
C LEU A 12 12.52 -3.59 -1.32
N GLU A 13 12.99 -3.18 -0.15
CA GLU A 13 12.40 -2.10 0.62
C GLU A 13 12.62 -0.74 -0.04
N ALA A 14 13.79 -0.51 -0.65
CA ALA A 14 14.03 0.66 -1.49
C ALA A 14 12.99 0.80 -2.62
N LYS A 15 12.67 -0.31 -3.30
CA LYS A 15 11.60 -0.32 -4.32
C LYS A 15 10.26 0.08 -3.72
N TRP A 16 9.92 -0.46 -2.54
CA TRP A 16 8.65 -0.12 -1.89
C TRP A 16 8.58 1.32 -1.39
N ARG A 17 9.68 1.87 -0.86
CA ARG A 17 9.77 3.29 -0.52
C ARG A 17 9.44 4.15 -1.74
N TYR A 18 10.03 3.84 -2.89
CA TYR A 18 9.71 4.50 -4.14
C TYR A 18 8.23 4.38 -4.50
N VAL A 19 7.63 3.18 -4.42
CA VAL A 19 6.21 3.00 -4.75
C VAL A 19 5.31 3.88 -3.88
N PHE A 20 5.54 3.91 -2.56
CA PHE A 20 4.75 4.74 -1.65
C PHE A 20 5.00 6.23 -1.85
N GLU A 21 6.24 6.66 -2.03
CA GLU A 21 6.59 8.05 -2.32
C GLU A 21 5.92 8.54 -3.62
N CYS A 22 6.03 7.76 -4.71
CA CYS A 22 5.37 8.05 -5.97
C CYS A 22 3.85 8.16 -5.78
N MET A 23 3.24 7.23 -5.05
CA MET A 23 1.80 7.24 -4.80
C MET A 23 1.38 8.46 -3.98
N PHE A 24 2.11 8.82 -2.93
CA PHE A 24 1.82 9.99 -2.09
C PHE A 24 1.94 11.29 -2.89
N ARG A 25 2.95 11.41 -3.75
CA ARG A 25 3.09 12.53 -4.70
C ARG A 25 1.92 12.61 -5.67
N ASP A 26 1.56 11.50 -6.28
CA ASP A 26 0.45 11.43 -7.24
C ASP A 26 -0.92 11.73 -6.57
N LEU A 27 -1.06 11.46 -5.27
CA LEU A 27 -2.22 11.86 -4.45
C LEU A 27 -2.19 13.35 -4.01
N GLY A 28 -1.11 14.06 -4.36
CA GLY A 28 -0.94 15.49 -4.12
C GLY A 28 -0.46 15.86 -2.73
N PHE A 29 0.14 14.93 -1.96
CA PHE A 29 0.57 15.19 -0.58
C PHE A 29 1.76 16.16 -0.46
N ASP A 30 2.46 16.44 -1.56
CA ASP A 30 3.50 17.49 -1.58
C ASP A 30 2.91 18.88 -1.85
N ASN A 31 1.67 18.96 -2.33
CA ASN A 31 1.01 20.19 -2.78
C ASN A 31 -0.15 20.63 -1.87
N ASP A 32 -0.36 19.96 -0.73
CA ASP A 32 -1.42 20.23 0.24
C ASP A 32 -0.86 20.83 1.53
N SER A 33 -0.10 21.93 1.43
CA SER A 33 0.61 22.56 2.56
C SER A 33 -0.28 23.01 3.73
N ASN A 34 -1.60 23.08 3.53
CA ASN A 34 -2.59 23.33 4.57
C ASN A 34 -2.96 22.08 5.40
N GLU A 35 -2.62 20.87 4.94
CA GLU A 35 -2.78 19.60 5.64
C GLU A 35 -1.65 19.40 6.65
N VAL A 36 -1.71 20.17 7.74
CA VAL A 36 -0.76 20.08 8.86
C VAL A 36 -1.24 19.10 9.93
N TRP A 37 -0.29 18.50 10.64
CA TRP A 37 -0.58 17.64 11.78
C TRP A 37 -1.17 18.46 12.94
N LYS A 38 -2.21 17.92 13.59
CA LYS A 38 -2.99 18.67 14.60
C LYS A 38 -2.69 18.29 16.04
N GLN A 39 -1.94 17.21 16.27
CA GLN A 39 -1.67 16.68 17.60
C GLN A 39 -0.24 17.01 18.03
N ALA A 40 0.01 17.08 19.33
CA ALA A 40 1.36 17.10 19.87
C ALA A 40 2.09 15.79 19.53
N PRO A 41 3.43 15.78 19.47
CA PRO A 41 4.34 16.92 19.61
C PRO A 41 4.53 17.73 18.31
N PHE A 42 3.99 17.28 17.18
CA PHE A 42 4.24 17.87 15.85
C PHE A 42 3.15 18.84 15.38
N GLN A 43 2.45 19.52 16.29
CA GLN A 43 1.32 20.37 15.95
C GLN A 43 1.74 21.49 14.98
N GLY A 44 1.01 21.63 13.88
CA GLY A 44 1.26 22.61 12.83
C GLY A 44 2.33 22.21 11.81
N ARG A 45 2.98 21.04 11.96
CA ARG A 45 4.00 20.56 11.01
C ARG A 45 3.34 19.97 9.76
N PHE A 46 3.86 20.38 8.61
CA PHE A 46 3.60 19.75 7.31
C PHE A 46 4.61 18.62 7.08
N PHE A 47 4.15 17.51 6.49
CA PHE A 47 4.96 16.36 6.15
C PHE A 47 4.85 16.07 4.66
N ASN A 48 5.96 16.09 3.93
CA ASN A 48 6.00 15.76 2.51
C ASN A 48 5.93 14.23 2.28
N ALA A 49 5.84 13.79 1.04
CA ALA A 49 5.72 12.38 0.67
C ALA A 49 6.87 11.52 1.22
N GLN A 50 8.11 11.99 1.18
CA GLN A 50 9.26 11.23 1.70
C GLN A 50 9.19 11.10 3.22
N GLN A 51 8.88 12.18 3.94
CA GLN A 51 8.69 12.14 5.40
C GLN A 51 7.52 11.24 5.81
N LEU A 52 6.43 11.23 5.05
CA LEU A 52 5.32 10.31 5.31
C LEU A 52 5.73 8.84 5.16
N VAL A 53 6.57 8.53 4.18
CA VAL A 53 7.15 7.18 4.02
C VAL A 53 8.09 6.86 5.18
N ALA A 54 8.94 7.80 5.59
CA ALA A 54 9.86 7.61 6.71
C ALA A 54 9.08 7.37 8.02
N ASN A 55 8.08 8.19 8.33
CA ASN A 55 7.23 8.01 9.51
C ASN A 55 6.43 6.69 9.48
N LEU A 56 6.05 6.24 8.28
CA LEU A 56 5.42 4.93 8.12
C LEU A 56 6.40 3.79 8.44
N ILE A 57 7.69 3.94 8.09
CA ILE A 57 8.74 2.97 8.42
C ILE A 57 9.00 2.94 9.92
N ASP A 58 9.26 4.11 10.53
CA ASP A 58 9.42 4.29 11.98
C ASP A 58 8.29 3.54 12.73
N TYR A 59 7.03 3.69 12.28
CA TYR A 59 5.89 3.06 12.96
C TYR A 59 5.94 1.53 13.02
N MET A 60 6.59 0.91 12.04
CA MET A 60 6.57 -0.54 11.84
C MET A 60 7.90 -1.23 12.12
N ASP A 61 9.00 -0.49 12.20
CA ASP A 61 10.28 -1.07 12.54
C ASP A 61 10.34 -1.43 14.03
N LYS A 62 11.45 -2.00 14.50
CA LYS A 62 11.54 -2.55 15.87
C LYS A 62 12.33 -1.66 16.80
N ASP A 63 13.06 -0.70 16.27
CA ASP A 63 13.91 0.16 17.08
C ASP A 63 13.12 1.39 17.49
N SER A 64 13.78 2.43 18.00
CA SER A 64 13.12 3.70 18.33
C SER A 64 13.89 4.87 17.75
N GLU A 65 14.69 4.58 16.72
CA GLU A 65 15.48 5.57 16.02
C GLU A 65 14.70 6.04 14.80
N SER A 66 14.65 7.34 14.57
CA SER A 66 14.09 7.83 13.32
C SER A 66 14.82 7.24 12.12
N TYR A 67 14.05 6.73 11.16
CA TYR A 67 14.52 6.32 9.86
C TYR A 67 15.40 7.39 9.25
N ASN A 68 16.60 6.99 8.84
CA ASN A 68 17.61 7.89 8.31
C ASN A 68 18.41 7.22 7.20
N GLU A 69 18.14 7.61 5.96
CA GLU A 69 18.85 7.14 4.77
C GLU A 69 19.39 8.33 3.97
N GLN A 70 20.57 8.15 3.36
CA GLN A 70 21.17 9.19 2.53
C GLN A 70 20.25 9.54 1.35
N ASN A 71 20.00 10.82 1.13
CA ASN A 71 19.11 11.35 0.09
C ASN A 71 17.62 11.00 0.26
N PHE A 72 17.21 10.64 1.47
CA PHE A 72 15.80 10.48 1.83
C PHE A 72 15.50 11.37 3.04
N GLU A 73 14.26 11.86 3.13
CA GLU A 73 13.85 12.62 4.31
C GLU A 73 13.85 11.75 5.57
N LYS A 74 14.26 12.33 6.69
CA LYS A 74 14.33 11.66 7.97
C LYS A 74 12.92 11.47 8.57
N GLY A 75 12.70 10.34 9.23
CA GLY A 75 11.54 10.12 10.10
C GLY A 75 11.56 11.01 11.35
N VAL A 76 10.54 10.91 12.19
CA VAL A 76 10.37 11.77 13.38
C VAL A 76 10.31 11.03 14.70
N GLU A 77 10.44 9.70 14.73
CA GLU A 77 10.33 8.93 15.97
C GLU A 77 11.31 9.38 17.06
N GLY A 78 12.59 9.54 16.72
CA GLY A 78 13.62 10.05 17.64
C GLY A 78 13.45 11.52 18.07
N GLU A 79 12.44 12.25 17.58
CA GLU A 79 12.06 13.57 18.10
C GLU A 79 11.08 13.48 19.29
N ILE A 80 10.49 12.31 19.54
CA ILE A 80 9.52 12.08 20.62
C ILE A 80 10.22 11.91 21.95
N LYS A 81 9.67 12.56 22.98
CA LYS A 81 10.10 12.40 24.36
C LYS A 81 9.20 11.39 25.07
N GLU A 82 9.72 10.74 26.11
CA GLU A 82 8.97 9.77 26.94
C GLU A 82 7.60 10.29 27.41
N GLN A 83 7.52 11.59 27.70
CA GLN A 83 6.31 12.29 28.13
C GLN A 83 5.24 12.52 27.04
N ASP A 84 5.60 12.38 25.75
CA ASP A 84 4.70 12.58 24.62
C ASP A 84 3.87 11.32 24.31
N GLY A 85 4.20 10.19 24.96
CA GLY A 85 3.48 8.92 24.86
C GLY A 85 3.95 8.02 23.71
N ASP A 86 3.24 6.92 23.53
CA ASP A 86 3.56 5.85 22.58
C ASP A 86 2.85 6.07 21.23
N ILE A 87 3.45 6.93 20.39
CA ILE A 87 2.92 7.26 19.04
C ILE A 87 3.32 6.19 18.01
N PHE A 88 4.53 5.64 18.12
CA PHE A 88 5.11 4.66 17.22
C PHE A 88 5.08 3.29 17.90
N LYS A 89 4.28 2.36 17.34
CA LYS A 89 4.01 1.06 18.01
C LYS A 89 5.10 0.01 17.81
N ASN A 90 6.01 0.28 16.89
CA ASN A 90 7.15 -0.55 16.51
C ASN A 90 6.72 -1.99 16.20
N ASN A 91 5.62 -2.06 15.44
CA ASN A 91 4.94 -3.29 15.05
C ASN A 91 4.20 -3.11 13.73
N ILE A 92 3.91 -4.24 13.07
CA ILE A 92 3.16 -4.25 11.81
C ILE A 92 1.75 -3.70 12.06
N ILE A 93 1.32 -2.80 11.17
CA ILE A 93 -0.03 -2.23 11.17
C ILE A 93 -1.06 -3.36 10.98
N GLN A 94 -1.94 -3.54 11.96
CA GLN A 94 -2.95 -4.60 11.96
C GLN A 94 -4.29 -4.10 11.38
N GLN A 95 -4.65 -2.87 11.72
CA GLN A 95 -5.88 -2.20 11.30
C GLN A 95 -5.55 -0.98 10.46
N ILE A 96 -6.31 -0.78 9.39
CA ILE A 96 -6.03 0.29 8.44
C ILE A 96 -6.17 1.69 9.06
N ASP A 97 -7.00 1.82 10.10
CA ASP A 97 -7.24 3.08 10.81
C ASP A 97 -6.03 3.53 11.64
N GLU A 98 -5.10 2.63 11.97
CA GLU A 98 -3.84 2.97 12.63
C GLU A 98 -2.99 3.92 11.79
N ILE A 99 -3.15 3.93 10.46
CA ILE A 99 -2.48 4.90 9.59
C ILE A 99 -2.78 6.34 10.05
N GLY A 100 -4.00 6.60 10.54
CA GLY A 100 -4.41 7.92 11.01
C GLY A 100 -3.71 8.38 12.30
N THR A 101 -3.01 7.50 13.02
CA THR A 101 -2.22 7.86 14.22
C THR A 101 -0.78 8.25 13.88
N ILE A 102 -0.33 7.97 12.65
CA ILE A 102 1.04 8.23 12.21
C ILE A 102 1.19 9.72 11.87
N PRO A 103 2.21 10.43 12.40
CA PRO A 103 2.43 11.85 12.10
C PRO A 103 2.44 12.15 10.60
N GLY A 104 1.59 13.11 10.22
CA GLY A 104 1.42 13.58 8.84
C GLY A 104 0.28 12.91 8.05
N PHE A 105 -0.28 11.79 8.52
CA PHE A 105 -1.44 11.14 7.90
C PHE A 105 -2.75 11.77 8.42
N THR A 106 -3.03 13.00 7.98
CA THR A 106 -4.28 13.69 8.32
C THR A 106 -5.49 12.90 7.83
N ALA A 107 -6.67 13.12 8.42
CA ALA A 107 -7.90 12.45 8.00
C ALA A 107 -8.21 12.61 6.49
N SER A 108 -7.81 13.75 5.90
CA SER A 108 -7.93 14.03 4.46
C SER A 108 -7.01 13.14 3.64
N ARG A 109 -5.72 13.06 4.02
CA ARG A 109 -4.70 12.22 3.37
C ARG A 109 -5.03 10.74 3.52
N THR A 110 -5.40 10.29 4.71
CA THR A 110 -5.82 8.91 4.96
C THR A 110 -6.98 8.54 4.05
N ARG A 111 -8.04 9.37 3.96
CA ARG A 111 -9.17 9.10 3.06
C ARG A 111 -8.76 8.94 1.59
N LYS A 112 -7.81 9.77 1.10
CA LYS A 112 -7.26 9.66 -0.27
C LYS A 112 -6.44 8.38 -0.47
N LEU A 113 -5.74 7.94 0.58
CA LEU A 113 -4.84 6.80 0.54
C LEU A 113 -5.54 5.44 0.63
N LEU A 114 -6.57 5.33 1.47
CA LEU A 114 -7.28 4.08 1.79
C LEU A 114 -7.69 3.23 0.56
N PRO A 115 -8.12 3.78 -0.59
CA PRO A 115 -8.45 2.97 -1.76
C PRO A 115 -7.28 2.18 -2.36
N TYR A 116 -6.04 2.49 -1.98
CA TYR A 116 -4.82 2.01 -2.63
C TYR A 116 -3.95 1.09 -1.75
N VAL A 117 -4.21 1.05 -0.44
CA VAL A 117 -3.40 0.32 0.56
C VAL A 117 -4.23 -0.62 1.43
N THR A 118 -3.62 -1.66 1.98
CA THR A 118 -4.24 -2.64 2.87
C THR A 118 -3.25 -3.05 3.93
N THR A 119 -3.71 -3.58 5.04
CA THR A 119 -2.87 -4.23 6.06
C THR A 119 -2.73 -5.73 5.80
N TYR A 120 -3.62 -6.30 4.97
CA TYR A 120 -3.69 -7.73 4.69
C TYR A 120 -2.69 -8.19 3.63
N GLY A 121 -2.26 -9.46 3.74
CA GLY A 121 -1.39 -10.12 2.76
C GLY A 121 -0.03 -10.49 3.34
N GLU A 122 0.29 -11.78 3.31
CA GLU A 122 1.60 -12.29 3.73
C GLU A 122 2.71 -11.91 2.75
N LYS A 123 2.37 -11.86 1.45
CA LYS A 123 3.32 -11.43 0.42
C LYS A 123 3.15 -9.96 0.08
N LYS A 124 4.31 -9.32 0.07
CA LYS A 124 4.54 -7.93 -0.31
C LYS A 124 4.53 -7.77 -1.82
N THR A 125 3.49 -8.21 -2.54
CA THR A 125 3.39 -8.04 -4.00
C THR A 125 2.11 -7.33 -4.42
N VAL A 126 2.14 -6.69 -5.58
CA VAL A 126 0.98 -6.09 -6.24
C VAL A 126 0.41 -7.07 -7.25
N ASN A 127 -0.90 -7.33 -7.19
CA ASN A 127 -1.57 -8.14 -8.21
C ASN A 127 -1.85 -7.30 -9.47
N LEU A 128 -1.17 -7.59 -10.58
CA LEU A 128 -1.29 -6.87 -11.85
C LEU A 128 -2.68 -6.96 -12.48
N ASN A 129 -3.43 -8.04 -12.20
CA ASN A 129 -4.81 -8.19 -12.68
C ASN A 129 -5.78 -7.23 -11.96
N LEU A 130 -5.42 -6.73 -10.78
CA LEU A 130 -6.29 -5.90 -9.93
C LEU A 130 -5.73 -4.51 -9.63
N ALA A 131 -4.45 -4.27 -9.90
CA ALA A 131 -3.78 -3.01 -9.60
C ALA A 131 -4.43 -1.86 -10.39
N SER A 132 -4.69 -0.73 -9.73
CA SER A 132 -5.13 0.45 -10.44
C SER A 132 -4.02 0.97 -11.35
N ARG A 133 -4.39 1.68 -12.41
CA ARG A 133 -3.45 2.41 -13.27
C ARG A 133 -2.45 3.25 -12.48
N ARG A 134 -2.93 3.88 -11.41
CA ARG A 134 -2.14 4.70 -10.48
C ARG A 134 -1.04 3.88 -9.81
N ILE A 135 -1.38 2.71 -9.24
CA ILE A 135 -0.38 1.82 -8.63
C ILE A 135 0.61 1.31 -9.67
N LEU A 136 0.16 0.94 -10.87
CA LEU A 136 1.04 0.44 -11.93
C LEU A 136 2.12 1.45 -12.31
N LYS A 137 1.75 2.74 -12.44
CA LYS A 137 2.70 3.83 -12.72
C LYS A 137 3.76 4.03 -11.64
N CYS A 138 3.46 3.64 -10.40
CA CYS A 138 4.39 3.79 -9.28
C CYS A 138 5.23 2.55 -9.00
N LEU A 139 5.14 1.49 -9.80
CA LEU A 139 5.95 0.29 -9.59
C LEU A 139 7.44 0.52 -9.88
N SER A 140 7.77 1.42 -10.80
CA SER A 140 9.15 1.75 -11.18
C SER A 140 9.19 3.15 -11.83
N PRO A 141 10.27 3.93 -11.64
CA PRO A 141 10.47 5.17 -12.39
C PRO A 141 10.66 4.94 -13.89
N GLU A 142 11.02 3.73 -14.31
CA GLU A 142 11.24 3.38 -15.72
C GLU A 142 9.97 2.95 -16.44
N ILE A 143 8.84 2.76 -15.73
CA ILE A 143 7.60 2.33 -16.38
C ILE A 143 6.96 3.48 -17.15
N LEU A 144 6.82 3.31 -18.46
CA LEU A 144 6.26 4.33 -19.34
C LEU A 144 4.73 4.29 -19.32
N PRO A 145 4.04 5.42 -19.56
CA PRO A 145 2.58 5.46 -19.59
C PRO A 145 1.95 4.46 -20.58
N ASN A 146 2.54 4.28 -21.77
CA ASN A 146 2.06 3.34 -22.78
C ASN A 146 2.30 1.87 -22.39
N GLU A 147 3.30 1.58 -21.56
CA GLU A 147 3.51 0.24 -21.02
C GLU A 147 2.42 -0.12 -20.00
N VAL A 148 2.03 0.85 -19.16
CA VAL A 148 0.87 0.71 -18.27
C VAL A 148 -0.42 0.48 -19.05
N ASP A 149 -0.61 1.19 -20.17
CA ASP A 149 -1.75 0.98 -21.08
C ASP A 149 -1.80 -0.45 -21.59
N LYS A 150 -0.68 -0.98 -22.10
CA LYS A 150 -0.60 -2.37 -22.60
C LYS A 150 -0.95 -3.41 -21.52
N ILE A 151 -0.48 -3.21 -20.28
CA ILE A 151 -0.81 -4.12 -19.16
C ILE A 151 -2.31 -4.12 -18.89
N ILE A 152 -2.95 -2.94 -18.89
CA ILE A 152 -4.38 -2.80 -18.63
C ILE A 152 -5.21 -3.35 -19.80
N GLU A 153 -4.83 -3.02 -21.03
CA GLU A 153 -5.52 -3.49 -22.23
C GLU A 153 -5.48 -5.01 -22.32
N TYR A 154 -4.32 -5.64 -22.07
CA TYR A 154 -4.21 -7.09 -22.11
C TYR A 154 -5.10 -7.77 -21.04
N ARG A 155 -5.08 -7.30 -19.79
CA ARG A 155 -5.87 -7.96 -18.73
C ARG A 155 -7.38 -7.76 -18.90
N GLU A 156 -7.80 -6.76 -19.67
CA GLU A 156 -9.21 -6.45 -19.99
C GLU A 156 -9.65 -7.06 -21.32
N SER A 157 -8.75 -7.67 -22.09
CA SER A 157 -9.05 -8.33 -23.36
C SER A 157 -9.56 -9.77 -23.17
N GLU A 158 -9.97 -10.40 -24.28
CA GLU A 158 -10.37 -11.82 -24.32
C GLU A 158 -9.22 -12.78 -23.98
N ASP A 159 -7.97 -12.35 -24.16
CA ASP A 159 -6.76 -13.13 -23.84
C ASP A 159 -6.32 -12.95 -22.38
N GLY A 160 -6.92 -12.00 -21.66
CA GLY A 160 -6.76 -11.77 -20.23
C GLY A 160 -7.68 -12.64 -19.38
N PRO A 161 -7.54 -12.61 -18.04
CA PRO A 161 -6.48 -11.94 -17.27
C PRO A 161 -5.14 -12.69 -17.37
N PHE A 162 -4.05 -12.09 -16.86
CA PHE A 162 -2.75 -12.76 -16.78
C PHE A 162 -2.81 -14.05 -15.95
N LYS A 163 -2.16 -15.13 -16.44
CA LYS A 163 -2.06 -16.41 -15.74
C LYS A 163 -0.67 -16.60 -15.13
N VAL A 164 -0.61 -17.30 -14.00
CA VAL A 164 0.62 -17.47 -13.17
C VAL A 164 1.77 -18.10 -13.95
N ASP A 165 1.47 -19.00 -14.89
CA ASP A 165 2.44 -19.73 -15.70
C ASP A 165 2.99 -18.94 -16.89
N THR A 166 2.29 -17.90 -17.33
CA THR A 166 2.57 -17.22 -18.61
C THR A 166 2.84 -15.71 -18.47
N TYR A 167 2.48 -15.08 -17.37
CA TYR A 167 2.56 -13.62 -17.26
C TYR A 167 3.97 -13.05 -17.44
N SER A 168 4.99 -13.73 -16.89
CA SER A 168 6.36 -13.23 -16.97
C SER A 168 6.86 -13.15 -18.41
N SER A 169 6.55 -14.13 -19.25
CA SER A 169 6.97 -14.15 -20.66
C SER A 169 6.16 -13.20 -21.55
N LEU A 170 4.90 -12.94 -21.19
CA LEU A 170 4.03 -11.99 -21.88
C LEU A 170 4.42 -10.53 -21.56
N ILE A 171 4.70 -10.23 -20.30
CA ILE A 171 5.00 -8.87 -19.88
C ILE A 171 6.41 -8.48 -20.35
N ARG A 172 7.38 -9.36 -20.12
CA ARG A 172 8.80 -9.11 -20.40
C ARG A 172 9.05 -8.95 -21.90
N GLY A 173 9.52 -7.77 -22.30
CA GLY A 173 9.92 -7.45 -23.67
C GLY A 173 8.77 -7.14 -24.63
N GLN A 174 7.53 -7.54 -24.33
CA GLN A 174 6.37 -7.23 -25.18
C GLN A 174 5.57 -6.03 -24.63
N MET A 175 5.30 -6.04 -23.33
CA MET A 175 4.51 -4.99 -22.67
C MET A 175 5.39 -3.95 -22.00
N VAL A 176 6.44 -4.40 -21.32
CA VAL A 176 7.44 -3.53 -20.66
C VAL A 176 8.84 -3.87 -21.16
N ALA A 177 9.76 -2.91 -21.11
CA ALA A 177 11.17 -3.17 -21.36
C ALA A 177 11.76 -4.22 -20.38
N ASP A 178 12.79 -4.93 -20.83
CA ASP A 178 13.48 -5.94 -19.99
C ASP A 178 14.05 -5.35 -18.69
N SER A 179 14.57 -4.12 -18.72
CA SER A 179 15.07 -3.43 -17.52
C SER A 179 13.95 -3.17 -16.51
N THR A 180 12.83 -2.61 -16.98
CA THR A 180 11.63 -2.35 -16.18
C THR A 180 11.08 -3.63 -15.58
N TRP A 181 11.03 -4.74 -16.34
CA TRP A 181 10.60 -6.04 -15.81
C TRP A 181 11.53 -6.54 -14.70
N ASN A 182 12.84 -6.49 -14.91
CA ASN A 182 13.82 -6.90 -13.89
C ASN A 182 13.68 -6.07 -12.62
N ASP A 183 13.30 -4.81 -12.73
CA ASP A 183 13.01 -3.95 -11.59
C ASP A 183 11.71 -4.36 -10.87
N ILE A 184 10.59 -4.53 -11.58
CA ILE A 184 9.29 -4.74 -10.92
C ILE A 184 8.98 -6.21 -10.58
N SER A 185 9.66 -7.19 -11.19
CA SER A 185 9.30 -8.62 -11.10
C SER A 185 9.25 -9.16 -9.66
N SER A 186 10.08 -8.62 -8.76
CA SER A 186 10.10 -9.02 -7.34
C SER A 186 8.95 -8.45 -6.50
N ILE A 187 8.20 -7.49 -7.05
CA ILE A 187 7.14 -6.75 -6.34
C ILE A 187 5.76 -6.93 -6.97
N VAL A 188 5.64 -7.73 -8.02
CA VAL A 188 4.37 -7.98 -8.74
C VAL A 188 3.99 -9.46 -8.73
N SER A 189 2.73 -9.73 -9.07
CA SER A 189 2.12 -11.07 -9.09
C SER A 189 0.84 -11.02 -9.93
N VAL A 190 0.28 -12.17 -10.35
CA VAL A 190 -0.91 -12.22 -11.23
C VAL A 190 -2.00 -13.18 -10.75
N GLY A 191 -1.86 -13.81 -9.59
CA GLY A 191 -2.85 -14.81 -9.20
C GLY A 191 -2.91 -15.10 -7.72
N PRO A 192 -3.94 -15.85 -7.31
CA PRO A 192 -4.12 -16.30 -5.95
C PRO A 192 -3.16 -17.45 -5.60
N SER A 193 -1.97 -17.52 -6.20
CA SER A 193 -0.94 -18.50 -5.81
C SER A 193 -0.57 -18.23 -4.34
N SER A 194 -1.31 -18.90 -3.45
CA SER A 194 -1.29 -18.92 -1.98
C SER A 194 -1.06 -17.63 -1.18
N SER A 195 -0.94 -16.44 -1.80
CA SER A 195 -0.33 -15.32 -1.07
C SER A 195 -0.55 -13.89 -1.59
N ALA A 196 -0.81 -13.67 -2.88
CA ALA A 196 -0.95 -12.29 -3.40
C ALA A 196 -2.38 -11.77 -3.46
N SER A 197 -3.39 -12.64 -3.48
CA SER A 197 -4.82 -12.26 -3.53
C SER A 197 -5.71 -13.32 -2.92
N ALA A 198 -5.27 -13.87 -1.79
CA ALA A 198 -6.11 -14.74 -0.98
C ALA A 198 -7.14 -13.95 -0.16
N TYR A 199 -6.94 -12.63 0.00
CA TYR A 199 -7.84 -11.74 0.72
C TYR A 199 -8.82 -11.04 -0.23
N PHE A 200 -10.08 -11.01 0.16
CA PHE A 200 -11.16 -10.33 -0.52
C PHE A 200 -11.91 -9.46 0.48
N SER A 201 -12.34 -8.27 0.05
CA SER A 201 -13.23 -7.43 0.84
C SER A 201 -14.65 -7.55 0.29
N ILE A 202 -15.58 -7.92 1.15
CA ILE A 202 -17.01 -7.99 0.86
C ILE A 202 -17.66 -6.80 1.57
N LEU A 203 -18.23 -5.89 0.78
CA LEU A 203 -19.06 -4.80 1.31
C LEU A 203 -20.53 -5.18 1.13
N SER A 204 -21.22 -5.36 2.25
CA SER A 204 -22.64 -5.69 2.29
C SER A 204 -23.43 -4.51 2.80
N LYS A 205 -24.54 -4.21 2.11
CA LYS A 205 -25.57 -3.27 2.57
C LYS A 205 -26.80 -4.07 2.97
N VAL A 206 -27.29 -3.88 4.19
CA VAL A 206 -28.48 -4.54 4.71
C VAL A 206 -29.52 -3.49 5.04
N ASP A 207 -30.65 -3.52 4.35
CA ASP A 207 -31.80 -2.67 4.64
C ASP A 207 -32.80 -3.47 5.48
N TYR A 208 -33.12 -2.98 6.68
CA TYR A 208 -34.06 -3.62 7.61
C TYR A 208 -35.02 -2.58 8.20
N GLY A 209 -36.28 -2.64 7.76
CA GLY A 209 -37.28 -1.62 8.10
C GLY A 209 -36.89 -0.25 7.54
N THR A 210 -36.68 0.72 8.42
CA THR A 210 -36.21 2.07 8.07
C THR A 210 -34.72 2.27 8.31
N ALA A 211 -33.99 1.23 8.72
CA ALA A 211 -32.56 1.29 8.99
C ALA A 211 -31.76 0.68 7.83
N THR A 212 -30.58 1.25 7.59
CA THR A 212 -29.57 0.72 6.68
C THR A 212 -28.30 0.47 7.47
N TYR A 213 -27.74 -0.72 7.31
CA TYR A 213 -26.47 -1.14 7.92
C TYR A 213 -25.46 -1.41 6.82
N PHE A 214 -24.21 -1.02 7.02
CA PHE A 214 -23.11 -1.43 6.16
C PHE A 214 -22.20 -2.37 6.93
N MET A 215 -21.78 -3.45 6.28
CA MET A 215 -20.82 -4.39 6.83
C MET A 215 -19.69 -4.57 5.84
N ARG A 216 -18.46 -4.42 6.32
CA ARG A 216 -17.26 -4.82 5.58
C ARG A 216 -16.73 -6.09 6.22
N ALA A 217 -16.71 -7.18 5.47
CA ALA A 217 -16.01 -8.40 5.85
C ALA A 217 -14.76 -8.55 5.00
N VAL A 218 -13.62 -8.86 5.64
CA VAL A 218 -12.44 -9.32 4.91
C VAL A 218 -12.44 -10.83 5.04
N VAL A 219 -12.47 -11.51 3.90
CA VAL A 219 -12.40 -12.97 3.84
C VAL A 219 -11.08 -13.39 3.24
N TYR A 220 -10.57 -14.51 3.70
CA TYR A 220 -9.33 -15.11 3.23
C TYR A 220 -9.61 -16.51 2.67
N ARG A 221 -8.92 -16.90 1.60
CA ARG A 221 -9.07 -18.22 0.96
C ARG A 221 -7.71 -18.89 0.75
N TRP A 222 -7.47 -20.01 1.46
CA TRP A 222 -6.20 -20.77 1.40
C TRP A 222 -5.96 -21.40 0.02
N SER A 223 -6.98 -22.02 -0.57
CA SER A 223 -6.88 -22.69 -1.86
C SER A 223 -8.16 -22.56 -2.70
N SER A 224 -8.08 -22.88 -4.00
CA SER A 224 -9.21 -22.86 -4.93
C SER A 224 -10.30 -23.91 -4.64
N GLY A 225 -10.08 -24.81 -3.68
CA GLY A 225 -11.07 -25.78 -3.20
C GLY A 225 -11.73 -25.38 -1.88
N ASP A 226 -11.09 -24.51 -1.08
CA ASP A 226 -11.58 -24.19 0.25
C ASP A 226 -12.67 -23.13 0.23
N LEU A 227 -13.55 -23.20 1.23
CA LEU A 227 -14.47 -22.12 1.55
C LEU A 227 -13.66 -20.93 2.10
N PRO A 228 -14.01 -19.68 1.75
CA PRO A 228 -13.41 -18.52 2.36
C PRO A 228 -13.68 -18.48 3.87
N GLU A 229 -12.65 -18.16 4.65
CA GLU A 229 -12.72 -17.90 6.08
C GLU A 229 -12.85 -16.40 6.34
N ILE A 230 -13.58 -16.01 7.39
CA ILE A 230 -13.72 -14.61 7.78
C ILE A 230 -12.47 -14.20 8.57
N ALA A 231 -11.67 -13.27 8.02
CA ALA A 231 -10.50 -12.72 8.68
C ALA A 231 -10.86 -11.55 9.61
N SER A 232 -11.79 -10.69 9.19
CA SER A 232 -12.31 -9.58 10.01
C SER A 232 -13.72 -9.17 9.59
N VAL A 233 -14.46 -8.55 10.51
CA VAL A 233 -15.78 -7.95 10.26
C VAL A 233 -15.84 -6.59 10.94
N GLU A 234 -16.32 -5.60 10.22
CA GLU A 234 -16.60 -4.26 10.70
C GLU A 234 -18.02 -3.87 10.29
N ILE A 235 -18.74 -3.22 11.21
CA ILE A 235 -20.12 -2.78 11.01
C ILE A 235 -20.12 -1.25 11.14
N PHE A 236 -20.76 -0.58 10.17
CA PHE A 236 -20.93 0.87 10.10
C PHE A 236 -22.41 1.25 10.06
#